data_AF-A0A944GH00-F1
#
_entry.id   AF-A0A944GH00-F1
#
_cell.length_a   1.000
_cell.length_b   1.000
_cell.length_c   1.000
_cell.angle_alpha   90.00
_cell.angle_beta   90.00
_cell.angle_gamma   90.00
#
_symmetry.space_group_name_H-M   'P 1'
#
loop_
_entity.id
_entity.type
_entity.pdbx_description
1 polymer ?
#
loop_
_entity_poly.entity_id
_entity_poly.type
_entity_poly.pdbx_seq_one_letter_code
_entity_poly.pdbx_strand_id
1 'polypeptide(L)'
;MSDKTLDQLDAQIATVRTKLDAQIRDLVEVIVNDIPTFAQKNVRRAFIESVDQVEEKSDDEIADMKRKLSEFSSELVKKYRTLLLDNLDAWIGPDVPLDTGKTLDANPAISQTLRTIATDVEAFIVELGITPLDIVYKTPAYFINGKYAPGMIEKYWAALADLRALEAEHAAAVRDAKKARMAQRWDEN
;
A
#
# COMPACT_ATOMS: atom_id res chain seq x y z
N MET A 1 -3.61 20.03 29.80
CA MET A 1 -3.42 18.75 29.10
C MET A 1 -4.36 17.77 29.75
N SER A 2 -5.17 17.06 28.96
CA SER A 2 -6.12 16.09 29.49
C SER A 2 -5.34 14.95 30.13
N ASP A 3 -5.50 14.72 31.42
CA ASP A 3 -4.84 13.63 32.15
C ASP A 3 -5.56 12.32 31.81
N LYS A 4 -5.30 11.77 30.62
CA LYS A 4 -5.87 10.50 30.20
C LYS A 4 -5.25 9.39 31.04
N THR A 5 -6.06 8.46 31.54
CA THR A 5 -5.53 7.27 32.21
C THR A 5 -4.84 6.35 31.20
N LEU A 6 -3.93 5.49 31.67
CA LEU A 6 -3.28 4.48 30.82
C LEU A 6 -4.31 3.61 30.09
N ASP A 7 -5.36 3.17 30.78
CA ASP A 7 -6.45 2.39 30.17
C ASP A 7 -7.17 3.15 29.05
N GLN A 8 -7.34 4.47 29.18
CA GLN A 8 -7.94 5.30 28.14
C GLN A 8 -7.03 5.44 26.91
N LEU A 9 -5.71 5.51 27.12
CA LEU A 9 -4.72 5.54 26.05
C LEU A 9 -4.68 4.20 25.31
N ASP A 10 -4.66 3.08 26.03
CA ASP A 10 -4.70 1.75 25.44
C ASP A 10 -5.96 1.53 24.60
N ALA A 11 -7.14 1.94 25.11
CA ALA A 11 -8.39 1.86 24.37
C ALA A 11 -8.39 2.73 23.10
N GLN A 12 -7.79 3.93 23.15
CA GLN A 12 -7.65 4.81 21.99
C GLN A 12 -6.70 4.21 20.95
N ILE A 13 -5.54 3.69 21.36
CA ILE A 13 -4.58 3.02 20.50
C ILE A 13 -5.24 1.82 19.79
N ALA A 14 -5.94 0.97 20.53
CA ALA A 14 -6.66 -0.18 19.97
C ALA A 14 -7.73 0.24 18.95
N THR A 15 -8.46 1.33 19.24
CA THR A 15 -9.48 1.88 18.34
C THR A 15 -8.86 2.41 17.04
N VAL A 16 -7.76 3.16 17.14
CA VAL A 16 -7.07 3.72 15.96
C VAL A 16 -6.49 2.59 15.12
N ARG A 17 -5.84 1.59 15.73
CA ARG A 17 -5.32 0.41 15.02
C ARG A 17 -6.41 -0.33 14.26
N THR A 18 -7.55 -0.59 14.89
CA THR A 18 -8.69 -1.26 14.24
C THR A 18 -9.19 -0.49 13.01
N LYS A 19 -9.27 0.84 13.10
CA LYS A 19 -9.64 1.70 11.96
C LYS A 19 -8.58 1.69 10.87
N LEU A 20 -7.31 1.76 11.25
CA LEU A 20 -6.18 1.73 10.33
C LEU A 20 -6.16 0.42 9.54
N ASP A 21 -6.36 -0.73 10.21
CA ASP A 21 -6.43 -2.03 9.56
C ASP A 21 -7.57 -2.11 8.54
N ALA A 22 -8.75 -1.59 8.87
CA ALA A 22 -9.87 -1.54 7.94
C ALA A 22 -9.53 -0.67 6.71
N GLN A 23 -8.88 0.46 6.93
CA GLN A 23 -8.46 1.37 5.87
C GLN A 23 -7.35 0.80 5.00
N ILE A 24 -6.40 0.06 5.58
CA ILE A 24 -5.37 -0.66 4.84
C ILE A 24 -6.01 -1.70 3.92
N ARG A 25 -6.95 -2.52 4.44
CA ARG A 25 -7.69 -3.49 3.61
C ARG A 25 -8.40 -2.80 2.45
N ASP A 26 -9.05 -1.67 2.71
CA ASP A 26 -9.69 -0.88 1.66
C ASP A 26 -8.69 -0.35 0.61
N LEU A 27 -7.51 0.10 1.01
CA LEU A 27 -6.44 0.50 0.09
C LEU A 27 -5.92 -0.67 -0.73
N VAL A 28 -5.75 -1.85 -0.13
CA VAL A 28 -5.38 -3.07 -0.84
C VAL A 28 -6.41 -3.38 -1.92
N GLU A 29 -7.72 -3.30 -1.62
CA GLU A 29 -8.75 -3.49 -2.64
C GLU A 29 -8.61 -2.52 -3.81
N VAL A 30 -8.29 -1.25 -3.54
CA VAL A 30 -8.10 -0.26 -4.62
C VAL A 30 -6.89 -0.61 -5.47
N ILE A 31 -5.76 -0.97 -4.86
CA ILE A 31 -4.53 -1.35 -5.58
C ILE A 31 -4.78 -2.59 -6.44
N VAL A 32 -5.34 -3.66 -5.87
CA VAL A 32 -5.50 -4.91 -6.63
C VAL A 32 -6.54 -4.78 -7.73
N ASN A 33 -7.62 -4.02 -7.53
CA ASN A 33 -8.60 -3.78 -8.58
C ASN A 33 -8.07 -2.88 -9.72
N ASP A 34 -6.98 -2.15 -9.48
CA ASP A 34 -6.31 -1.35 -10.50
C ASP A 34 -5.37 -2.15 -11.40
N ILE A 35 -4.79 -3.24 -10.89
CA ILE A 35 -3.77 -4.05 -11.58
C ILE A 35 -4.17 -4.42 -13.02
N PRO A 36 -5.39 -4.92 -13.31
CA PRO A 36 -5.77 -5.27 -14.68
C PRO A 36 -5.76 -4.06 -15.62
N THR A 37 -6.22 -2.90 -15.15
CA THR A 37 -6.23 -1.66 -15.93
C THR A 37 -4.80 -1.19 -16.21
N PHE A 38 -3.93 -1.24 -15.19
CA PHE A 38 -2.52 -0.92 -15.34
C PHE A 38 -1.82 -1.84 -16.34
N ALA A 39 -1.99 -3.16 -16.21
CA ALA A 39 -1.40 -4.14 -17.10
C ALA A 39 -1.88 -3.94 -18.55
N GLN A 40 -3.20 -3.82 -18.75
CA GLN A 40 -3.80 -3.58 -20.07
C GLN A 40 -3.25 -2.32 -20.74
N LYS A 41 -3.17 -1.22 -20.00
CA LYS A 41 -2.67 0.05 -20.52
C LYS A 41 -1.22 -0.07 -21.00
N ASN A 42 -0.36 -0.70 -20.20
CA ASN A 42 1.07 -0.77 -20.50
C ASN A 42 1.40 -1.82 -21.58
N VAL A 43 0.74 -2.99 -21.58
CA VAL A 43 0.89 -3.97 -22.66
C VAL A 43 0.42 -3.39 -23.99
N ARG A 44 -0.72 -2.69 -24.01
CA ARG A 44 -1.20 -2.00 -25.22
C ARG A 44 -0.20 -0.95 -25.70
N ARG A 45 0.37 -0.17 -24.78
CA ARG A 45 1.37 0.85 -25.13
C ARG A 45 2.61 0.22 -25.76
N ALA A 46 3.17 -0.82 -25.13
CA ALA A 46 4.33 -1.55 -25.65
C ALA A 46 4.06 -2.19 -27.02
N PHE A 47 2.87 -2.79 -27.21
CA PHE A 47 2.45 -3.34 -28.49
C PHE A 47 2.45 -2.28 -29.61
N ILE A 48 1.87 -1.10 -29.35
CA ILE A 48 1.81 -0.01 -30.33
C ILE A 48 3.20 0.59 -30.61
N GLU A 49 4.05 0.69 -29.59
CA GLU A 49 5.40 1.26 -29.74
C GLU A 49 6.39 0.29 -30.40
N SER A 50 6.06 -0.99 -30.49
CA SER A 50 6.89 -2.06 -31.07
C SER A 50 6.33 -2.58 -32.40
N VAL A 51 5.87 -1.68 -33.28
CA VAL A 51 5.21 -2.01 -34.56
C VAL A 51 5.98 -3.07 -35.36
N ASP A 52 7.28 -2.88 -35.54
CA ASP A 52 8.16 -3.79 -36.30
C ASP A 52 8.20 -5.22 -35.73
N GLN A 53 7.83 -5.42 -34.46
CA GLN A 53 7.81 -6.74 -33.79
C GLN A 53 6.43 -7.39 -33.85
N VAL A 54 5.37 -6.63 -34.13
CA VAL A 54 3.98 -7.09 -34.01
C VAL A 54 3.18 -6.98 -35.31
N GLU A 55 3.70 -6.31 -36.34
CA GLU A 55 2.96 -6.08 -37.59
C GLU A 55 2.57 -7.36 -38.34
N GLU A 56 3.37 -8.42 -38.22
CA GLU A 56 3.09 -9.72 -38.86
C GLU A 56 2.10 -10.58 -38.06
N LYS A 57 1.73 -10.17 -36.83
CA LYS A 57 0.81 -10.94 -36.00
C LYS A 57 -0.61 -10.89 -36.56
N SER A 58 -1.22 -12.06 -36.67
CA SER A 58 -2.63 -12.20 -37.04
C SER A 58 -3.58 -11.73 -35.94
N ASP A 59 -4.83 -11.46 -36.31
CA ASP A 59 -5.88 -11.11 -35.35
C ASP A 59 -6.11 -12.21 -34.29
N ASP A 60 -5.93 -13.49 -34.66
CA ASP A 60 -6.04 -14.63 -33.76
C ASP A 60 -4.91 -14.64 -32.72
N GLU A 61 -3.68 -14.32 -33.12
CA GLU A 61 -2.55 -14.16 -32.19
C GLU A 61 -2.77 -12.97 -31.26
N ILE A 62 -3.27 -11.85 -31.78
CA ILE A 62 -3.59 -10.67 -30.95
C ILE A 62 -4.70 -11.00 -29.95
N ALA A 63 -5.70 -11.78 -30.36
CA ALA A 63 -6.76 -12.27 -29.47
C ALA A 63 -6.21 -13.19 -28.37
N ASP A 64 -5.30 -14.11 -28.71
CA ASP A 64 -4.62 -14.97 -27.74
C ASP A 64 -3.79 -14.16 -26.72
N MET A 65 -3.05 -13.15 -27.18
CA MET A 65 -2.28 -12.25 -26.30
C MET A 65 -3.18 -11.52 -25.30
N LYS A 66 -4.34 -11.02 -25.77
CA LYS A 66 -5.33 -10.37 -24.88
C LYS A 66 -5.93 -11.36 -23.87
N ARG A 67 -6.18 -12.61 -24.26
CA ARG A 67 -6.63 -13.66 -23.35
C ARG A 67 -5.57 -13.95 -22.28
N LYS A 68 -4.32 -14.19 -22.69
CA LYS A 68 -3.18 -14.40 -21.78
C LYS A 68 -3.01 -13.24 -20.80
N LEU A 69 -3.17 -12.00 -21.27
CA LEU A 69 -3.11 -10.81 -20.42
C LEU A 69 -4.21 -10.78 -19.36
N SER A 70 -5.42 -11.20 -19.72
CA SER A 70 -6.54 -11.29 -18.77
C SER A 70 -6.30 -12.35 -17.70
N GLU A 71 -5.76 -13.51 -18.10
CA GLU A 71 -5.39 -14.61 -17.18
C GLU A 71 -4.26 -14.16 -16.26
N PHE A 72 -3.18 -13.62 -16.82
CA PHE A 72 -2.04 -13.07 -16.09
C PHE A 72 -2.45 -12.00 -15.08
N SER A 73 -3.27 -11.03 -15.51
CA SER A 73 -3.77 -9.96 -14.63
C SER A 73 -4.58 -10.53 -13.46
N SER A 74 -5.39 -11.57 -13.70
CA SER A 74 -6.17 -12.23 -12.65
C SER A 74 -5.27 -12.93 -11.63
N GLU A 75 -4.18 -13.55 -12.08
CA GLU A 75 -3.18 -14.16 -11.18
C GLU A 75 -2.39 -13.10 -10.39
N LEU A 76 -2.02 -11.97 -11.02
CA LEU A 76 -1.40 -10.85 -10.30
C LEU A 76 -2.33 -10.31 -9.20
N VAL A 77 -3.63 -10.15 -9.47
CA VAL A 77 -4.60 -9.72 -8.45
C VAL A 77 -4.58 -10.64 -7.24
N LYS A 78 -4.59 -11.97 -7.45
CA LYS A 78 -4.52 -12.95 -6.36
C LYS A 78 -3.20 -12.85 -5.60
N LYS A 79 -2.07 -12.86 -6.32
CA LYS A 79 -0.71 -12.77 -5.77
C LYS A 79 -0.57 -11.54 -4.88
N TYR A 80 -0.88 -10.35 -5.40
CA TYR A 80 -0.67 -9.09 -4.68
C TYR A 80 -1.69 -8.85 -3.58
N ARG A 81 -2.93 -9.36 -3.71
CA ARG A 81 -3.88 -9.37 -2.60
C ARG A 81 -3.32 -10.14 -1.41
N THR A 82 -2.83 -11.36 -1.63
CA THR A 82 -2.21 -12.17 -0.58
C THR A 82 -0.99 -11.48 0.01
N LEU A 83 -0.03 -11.06 -0.82
CA LEU A 83 1.20 -10.41 -0.33
C LEU A 83 0.93 -9.15 0.50
N LEU A 84 -0.04 -8.32 0.10
CA LEU A 84 -0.35 -7.08 0.80
C LEU A 84 -1.17 -7.29 2.08
N LEU A 85 -1.99 -8.35 2.15
CA LEU A 85 -2.83 -8.67 3.32
C LEU A 85 -2.12 -9.56 4.35
N ASP A 86 -1.18 -10.39 3.95
CA ASP A 86 -0.44 -11.28 4.86
C ASP A 86 0.52 -10.49 5.78
N ASN A 87 0.81 -9.23 5.45
CA ASN A 87 1.73 -8.38 6.19
C ASN A 87 1.13 -7.00 6.50
N LEU A 88 -0.03 -6.97 7.16
CA LEU A 88 -0.68 -5.72 7.58
C LEU A 88 0.20 -4.89 8.52
N ASP A 89 0.99 -5.53 9.39
CA ASP A 89 1.88 -4.81 10.30
C ASP A 89 2.96 -3.99 9.58
N ALA A 90 3.42 -4.43 8.40
CA ALA A 90 4.36 -3.67 7.60
C ALA A 90 3.77 -2.37 7.03
N TRP A 91 2.44 -2.26 6.95
CA TRP A 91 1.79 -0.98 6.65
C TRP A 91 1.88 -0.02 7.83
N ILE A 92 2.04 -0.49 9.06
CA ILE A 92 2.20 0.32 10.27
C ILE A 92 3.71 0.51 10.55
N GLY A 93 4.45 0.93 9.52
CA GLY A 93 5.89 1.23 9.59
C GLY A 93 6.22 2.39 10.54
N PRO A 94 7.47 2.52 11.01
CA PRO A 94 7.84 3.44 12.09
C PRO A 94 7.64 4.93 11.74
N ASP A 95 7.78 5.29 10.47
CA ASP A 95 7.85 6.67 10.01
C ASP A 95 6.55 7.15 9.36
N VAL A 96 6.15 8.39 9.68
CA VAL A 96 5.13 9.13 8.95
C VAL A 96 5.82 10.24 8.15
N PRO A 97 5.69 10.27 6.82
CA PRO A 97 6.31 11.30 5.99
C PRO A 97 5.75 12.68 6.30
N LEU A 98 6.61 13.70 6.33
CA LEU A 98 6.21 15.08 6.61
C LEU A 98 5.39 15.73 5.46
N ASP A 99 5.53 15.25 4.21
CA ASP A 99 5.03 15.98 3.02
C ASP A 99 4.46 15.11 1.86
N THR A 100 4.22 13.81 2.04
CA THR A 100 3.82 12.92 0.91
C THR A 100 2.37 12.43 0.98
N GLY A 101 1.46 13.24 1.52
CA GLY A 101 0.13 12.80 1.95
C GLY A 101 -0.73 12.03 0.93
N LYS A 102 -0.40 12.05 -0.37
CA LYS A 102 -1.23 11.47 -1.44
C LYS A 102 -0.70 10.18 -2.07
N THR A 103 0.49 9.70 -1.68
CA THR A 103 1.13 8.52 -2.30
C THR A 103 1.63 7.53 -1.25
N LEU A 104 1.72 6.24 -1.63
CA LEU A 104 2.30 5.19 -0.78
C LEU A 104 3.82 5.02 -0.97
N ASP A 105 4.45 5.78 -1.87
CA ASP A 105 5.89 5.69 -2.19
C ASP A 105 6.80 5.87 -0.96
N ALA A 106 6.34 6.63 0.02
CA ALA A 106 7.06 6.90 1.24
C ALA A 106 6.89 5.82 2.32
N ASN A 107 6.05 4.79 2.08
CA ASN A 107 6.04 3.58 2.90
C ASN A 107 7.05 2.58 2.31
N PRO A 108 8.23 2.35 2.92
CA PRO A 108 9.27 1.52 2.32
C PRO A 108 8.82 0.08 2.07
N ALA A 109 8.07 -0.50 3.02
CA ALA A 109 7.62 -1.88 2.94
C ALA A 109 6.60 -2.10 1.81
N ILE A 110 5.73 -1.11 1.56
CA ILE A 110 4.72 -1.20 0.51
C ILE A 110 5.26 -0.75 -0.84
N SER A 111 6.13 0.27 -0.86
CA SER A 111 6.73 0.80 -2.10
C SER A 111 7.45 -0.27 -2.90
N GLN A 112 8.12 -1.21 -2.24
CA GLN A 112 8.80 -2.30 -2.94
C GLN A 112 7.81 -3.24 -3.60
N THR A 113 6.73 -3.61 -2.90
CA THR A 113 5.66 -4.45 -3.47
C THR A 113 5.00 -3.78 -4.67
N LEU A 114 4.76 -2.46 -4.59
CA LEU A 114 4.21 -1.69 -5.71
C LEU A 114 5.16 -1.67 -6.92
N ARG A 115 6.47 -1.52 -6.70
CA ARG A 115 7.48 -1.62 -7.77
C ARG A 115 7.48 -3.00 -8.44
N THR A 116 7.34 -4.07 -7.68
CA THR A 116 7.31 -5.44 -8.24
C THR A 116 6.11 -5.65 -9.18
N ILE A 117 4.98 -4.97 -8.99
CA ILE A 117 3.84 -5.03 -9.93
C ILE A 117 4.28 -4.60 -11.34
N ALA A 118 5.05 -3.50 -11.42
CA ALA A 118 5.58 -3.03 -12.70
C ALA A 118 6.54 -4.05 -13.32
N THR A 119 7.48 -4.58 -12.53
CA THR A 119 8.42 -5.61 -12.99
C THR A 119 7.74 -6.87 -13.52
N ASP A 120 6.68 -7.35 -12.86
CA ASP A 120 5.91 -8.50 -13.35
C ASP A 120 5.24 -8.20 -14.70
N VAL A 121 4.68 -6.99 -14.88
CA VAL A 121 4.06 -6.57 -16.14
C VAL A 121 5.11 -6.43 -17.25
N GLU A 122 6.29 -5.90 -16.96
CA GLU A 122 7.41 -5.85 -17.91
C GLU A 122 7.86 -7.24 -18.35
N ALA A 123 7.99 -8.17 -17.40
CA ALA A 123 8.31 -9.56 -17.69
C ALA A 123 7.26 -10.20 -18.61
N PHE A 124 5.97 -9.95 -18.35
CA PHE A 124 4.91 -10.44 -19.23
C PHE A 124 4.98 -9.83 -20.64
N ILE A 125 5.33 -8.54 -20.78
CA ILE A 125 5.54 -7.92 -22.10
C ILE A 125 6.68 -8.62 -22.85
N VAL A 126 7.77 -8.97 -22.17
CA VAL A 126 8.88 -9.75 -22.75
C VAL A 126 8.42 -11.15 -23.17
N GLU A 127 7.59 -11.83 -22.36
CA GLU A 127 7.03 -13.15 -22.70
C GLU A 127 6.15 -13.12 -23.97
N LEU A 128 5.53 -11.98 -24.26
CA LEU A 128 4.79 -11.75 -25.50
C LEU A 128 5.70 -11.52 -26.73
N GLY A 129 7.01 -11.48 -26.53
CA GLY A 129 8.01 -11.19 -27.57
C GLY A 129 8.09 -9.70 -27.91
N ILE A 130 7.65 -8.82 -27.00
CA ILE A 130 7.63 -7.38 -27.19
C ILE A 130 8.72 -6.74 -26.33
N THR A 131 9.37 -5.70 -26.85
CA THR A 131 10.30 -4.90 -26.04
C THR A 131 9.56 -4.14 -24.93
N PRO A 132 9.92 -4.33 -23.66
CA PRO A 132 9.26 -3.65 -22.56
C PRO A 132 9.63 -2.17 -22.54
N LEU A 133 8.69 -1.36 -22.09
CA LEU A 133 8.91 0.05 -21.81
C LEU A 133 9.24 0.19 -20.34
N ASP A 134 9.99 1.24 -19.97
CA ASP A 134 10.15 1.63 -18.57
C ASP A 134 8.78 2.03 -18.01
N ILE A 135 8.25 1.21 -17.09
CA ILE A 135 6.95 1.45 -16.45
C ILE A 135 7.10 1.51 -14.93
N VAL A 136 6.34 2.41 -14.32
CA VAL A 136 6.26 2.55 -12.87
C VAL A 136 4.81 2.43 -12.45
N TYR A 137 4.53 1.50 -11.55
CA TYR A 137 3.24 1.41 -10.91
C TYR A 137 3.11 2.55 -9.89
N LYS A 138 2.13 3.43 -10.11
CA LYS A 138 1.78 4.50 -9.19
C LYS A 138 0.35 4.28 -8.71
N THR A 139 0.06 4.70 -7.49
CA THR A 139 -1.31 4.68 -6.99
C THR A 139 -2.25 5.41 -7.97
N PRO A 140 -3.39 4.82 -8.36
CA PRO A 140 -4.31 5.42 -9.30
C PRO A 140 -4.89 6.75 -8.81
N ALA A 141 -4.88 7.76 -9.68
CA ALA A 141 -5.45 9.09 -9.44
C ALA A 141 -6.87 9.24 -9.99
N TYR A 142 -7.63 8.15 -10.03
CA TYR A 142 -9.04 8.09 -10.45
C TYR A 142 -9.84 7.20 -9.50
N PHE A 143 -11.16 7.19 -9.67
CA PHE A 143 -12.04 6.39 -8.84
C PHE A 143 -12.04 4.92 -9.26
N ILE A 144 -11.90 4.03 -8.27
CA ILE A 144 -12.03 2.58 -8.45
C ILE A 144 -13.09 2.11 -7.46
N ASN A 145 -14.21 1.57 -7.96
CA ASN A 145 -15.34 1.13 -7.14
C ASN A 145 -15.82 2.21 -6.14
N GLY A 146 -15.90 3.46 -6.60
CA GLY A 146 -16.33 4.60 -5.78
C GLY A 146 -15.28 5.12 -4.78
N LYS A 147 -14.08 4.54 -4.76
CA LYS A 147 -12.98 4.93 -3.87
C LYS A 147 -11.91 5.73 -4.61
N TYR A 148 -11.42 6.81 -4.01
CA TYR A 148 -10.36 7.65 -4.54
C TYR A 148 -9.07 7.47 -3.73
N ALA A 149 -8.08 6.81 -4.33
CA ALA A 149 -6.88 6.36 -3.62
C ALA A 149 -6.09 7.51 -2.96
N PRO A 150 -5.83 8.66 -3.60
CA PRO A 150 -5.07 9.74 -2.97
C PRO A 150 -5.72 10.24 -1.67
N GLY A 151 -7.04 10.42 -1.66
CA GLY A 151 -7.76 10.85 -0.45
C GLY A 151 -7.82 9.77 0.64
N MET A 152 -7.76 8.49 0.27
CA MET A 152 -7.62 7.39 1.23
C MET A 152 -6.22 7.33 1.82
N ILE A 153 -5.19 7.61 1.02
CA ILE A 153 -3.80 7.63 1.47
C ILE A 153 -3.57 8.79 2.44
N GLU A 154 -4.14 9.97 2.19
CA GLU A 154 -4.07 11.12 3.10
C GLU A 154 -4.62 10.76 4.48
N LYS A 155 -5.81 10.15 4.51
CA LYS A 155 -6.43 9.68 5.75
C LYS A 155 -5.58 8.62 6.44
N TYR A 156 -4.90 7.76 5.68
CA TYR A 156 -4.09 6.67 6.22
C TYR A 156 -2.85 7.25 6.90
N TRP A 157 -2.17 8.20 6.27
CA TRP A 157 -1.04 8.90 6.87
C TRP A 157 -1.44 9.70 8.11
N ALA A 158 -2.60 10.37 8.07
CA ALA A 158 -3.13 11.08 9.23
C ALA A 158 -3.43 10.12 10.40
N ALA A 159 -4.09 8.99 10.14
CA ALA A 159 -4.38 8.00 11.16
C ALA A 159 -3.11 7.34 11.73
N LEU A 160 -2.06 7.15 10.90
CA LEU A 160 -0.77 6.68 11.37
C LEU A 160 -0.06 7.71 12.25
N ALA A 161 -0.14 9.01 11.91
CA ALA A 161 0.37 10.09 12.75
C ALA A 161 -0.33 10.12 14.11
N ASP A 162 -1.65 10.01 14.12
CA ASP A 162 -2.45 9.95 15.35
C ASP A 162 -2.06 8.75 16.22
N LEU A 163 -1.87 7.57 15.61
CA LEU A 163 -1.41 6.38 16.32
C LEU A 163 -0.05 6.63 16.99
N ARG A 164 0.91 7.25 16.28
CA ARG A 164 2.24 7.54 16.83
C ARG A 164 2.20 8.56 17.96
N ALA A 165 1.35 9.58 17.85
CA ALA A 165 1.14 10.53 18.93
C ALA A 165 0.58 9.86 20.20
N LEU A 166 -0.40 8.97 20.05
CA LEU A 166 -0.97 8.21 21.17
C LEU A 166 0.04 7.24 21.79
N GLU A 167 0.83 6.53 20.99
CA GLU A 167 1.87 5.62 21.48
C GLU A 167 2.97 6.39 22.24
N ALA A 168 3.33 7.59 21.79
CA ALA A 168 4.26 8.46 22.50
C ALA A 168 3.68 8.99 23.82
N GLU A 169 2.40 9.40 23.84
CA GLU A 169 1.67 9.81 25.05
C GLU A 169 1.62 8.65 26.07
N HIS A 170 1.31 7.45 25.61
CA HIS A 170 1.31 6.23 26.43
C HIS A 170 2.70 5.91 27.01
N ALA A 171 3.76 5.94 26.18
CA ALA A 171 5.11 5.69 26.64
C ALA A 171 5.58 6.71 27.70
N ALA A 172 5.20 7.99 27.54
CA ALA A 172 5.48 9.04 28.52
C ALA A 172 4.75 8.78 29.85
N ALA A 173 3.44 8.49 29.80
CA ALA A 173 2.64 8.18 30.98
C ALA A 173 3.19 6.96 31.76
N VAL A 174 3.58 5.89 31.05
CA VAL A 174 4.22 4.72 31.67
C VAL A 174 5.54 5.10 32.35
N ARG A 175 6.35 5.95 31.71
CA ARG A 175 7.63 6.40 32.27
C ARG A 175 7.42 7.24 33.53
N ASP A 176 6.44 8.13 33.55
CA ASP A 176 6.18 9.00 34.69
C ASP A 176 5.59 8.22 35.87
N ALA A 177 4.71 7.25 35.62
CA ALA A 177 4.24 6.30 36.63
C ALA A 177 5.39 5.48 37.26
N LYS A 178 6.37 5.05 36.43
CA LYS A 178 7.58 4.37 36.93
C LYS A 178 8.44 5.30 37.79
N LYS A 179 8.66 6.55 37.36
CA LYS A 179 9.42 7.54 38.13
C LYS A 179 8.77 7.81 39.49
N ALA A 180 7.45 8.03 39.53
CA ALA A 180 6.71 8.26 40.76
C ALA A 180 6.87 7.08 41.75
N ARG A 181 6.76 5.85 41.25
CA ARG A 181 6.98 4.64 42.06
C ARG A 181 8.42 4.53 42.61
N MET A 182 9.42 4.89 41.81
CA MET A 182 10.82 4.88 42.26
C MET A 182 11.11 5.98 43.28
N ALA A 183 10.51 7.16 43.12
CA ALA A 183 10.61 8.25 44.10
C ALA A 183 10.00 7.84 45.45
N GLN A 184 8.78 7.28 45.45
CA GLN A 184 8.15 6.76 46.66
C GLN A 184 9.02 5.71 47.35
N ARG A 185 9.59 4.76 46.59
CA ARG A 185 10.49 3.74 47.13
C ARG A 185 11.78 4.33 47.72
N TRP A 186 12.27 5.44 47.17
CA TRP A 186 13.44 6.13 47.70
C TRP A 186 13.13 6.85 49.01
N ASP A 187 11.97 7.51 49.10
CA ASP A 187 11.57 8.27 50.28
C ASP A 187 11.13 7.37 51.47
N GLU A 188 10.69 6.13 51.20
CA GLU A 188 10.28 5.15 52.21
C GLU A 188 11.44 4.30 52.79
N ASN A 189 12.66 4.40 52.25
CA ASN A 189 13.88 3.72 52.74
C ASN A 189 14.88 4.71 53.34
#